data_AF-A0A1I8JHD5-F1
#
_entry.id   AF-A0A1I8JHD5-F1
#
_cell.length_a   1.000
_cell.length_b   1.000
_cell.length_c   1.000
_cell.angle_alpha   90.00
_cell.angle_beta   90.00
_cell.angle_gamma   90.00
#
_symmetry.space_group_name_H-M   'P 1'
#
loop_
_entity.id
_entity.type
_entity.pdbx_description
1 polymer ?
#
loop_
_entity_poly.entity_id
_entity_poly.type
_entity_poly.pdbx_seq_one_letter_code
_entity_poly.pdbx_strand_id
1 'polypeptide(L)'
;MVHTNLYYTRIMYCVALLAFYMRMLYVLSVLESLGPQLKMISKMVLQDLIPFLSIVLVFMAGFGVTFQALLYPPFSSNGTDASHQSASSMDVMENMLRFTFYTMLGEYSNENIMGKNHCGKENCPAPHKIGKVVVPDFFLIVYIIITNVLLLNLLIALFSKTVDEIHNKSRALWQFERYDLVAEFKARSPFPPPLN
;
A
#
# COMPACT_ATOMS: atom_id res chain seq x y z
N MET A 1 -5.96 29.06 13.29
CA MET A 1 -5.56 29.22 11.88
C MET A 1 -4.04 29.17 11.66
N VAL A 2 -3.22 29.83 12.50
CA VAL A 2 -1.74 29.75 12.39
C VAL A 2 -1.20 28.33 12.65
N HIS A 3 -1.70 27.62 13.67
CA HIS A 3 -1.26 26.25 13.98
C HIS A 3 -1.59 25.22 12.89
N THR A 4 -2.75 25.32 12.25
CA THR A 4 -3.14 24.45 11.13
C THR A 4 -2.24 24.68 9.91
N ASN A 5 -1.93 25.94 9.59
CA ASN A 5 -1.01 26.27 8.49
C ASN A 5 0.40 25.73 8.76
N LEU A 6 0.89 25.84 10.00
CA LEU A 6 2.20 25.32 10.39
C LEU A 6 2.28 23.80 10.29
N TYR A 7 1.18 23.09 10.55
CA TYR A 7 1.08 21.65 10.36
C TYR A 7 1.14 21.24 8.88
N TYR A 8 0.38 21.90 8.00
CA TYR A 8 0.46 21.64 6.56
C TYR A 8 1.86 21.92 6.00
N THR A 9 2.51 23.00 6.45
CA THR A 9 3.89 23.31 6.07
C THR A 9 4.86 22.18 6.49
N ARG A 10 4.71 21.61 7.69
CA ARG A 10 5.52 20.46 8.14
C ARG A 10 5.30 19.23 7.27
N ILE A 11 4.04 18.90 6.93
CA ILE A 11 3.73 17.79 6.01
C ILE A 11 4.43 18.01 4.66
N MET A 12 4.33 19.21 4.10
CA MET A 12 4.97 19.54 2.82
C MET A 12 6.50 19.40 2.90
N TYR A 13 7.14 19.83 3.98
CA TYR A 13 8.58 19.62 4.17
C TYR A 13 8.95 18.13 4.27
N CYS A 14 8.16 17.31 4.98
CA CYS A 14 8.39 15.87 5.06
C CYS A 14 8.25 15.17 3.70
N VAL A 15 7.23 15.55 2.91
CA VAL A 15 7.03 15.02 1.55
C VAL A 15 8.15 15.46 0.62
N ALA A 16 8.61 16.71 0.73
CA ALA A 16 9.75 17.20 -0.05
C ALA A 16 11.03 16.42 0.29
N LEU A 17 11.30 16.15 1.57
CA LEU A 17 12.44 15.33 2.00
C LEU A 17 12.36 13.91 1.42
N LEU A 18 11.18 13.30 1.41
CA LEU A 18 10.97 11.98 0.79
C LEU A 18 11.26 12.01 -0.72
N ALA A 19 10.83 13.06 -1.43
CA ALA A 19 11.17 13.25 -2.83
C ALA A 19 12.69 13.42 -3.07
N PHE A 20 13.40 14.09 -2.16
CA PHE A 20 14.86 14.16 -2.21
C PHE A 20 15.53 12.79 -2.02
N TYR A 21 15.01 11.92 -1.16
CA TYR A 21 15.51 10.54 -1.04
C TYR A 21 15.24 9.71 -2.31
N MET A 22 14.07 9.87 -2.95
CA MET A 22 13.81 9.23 -4.25
C MET A 22 14.79 9.71 -5.33
N ARG A 23 15.16 11.00 -5.32
CA ARG A 23 16.21 11.54 -6.20
C ARG A 23 17.60 11.01 -5.84
N MET A 24 17.88 10.78 -4.56
CA MET A 24 19.14 10.16 -4.13
C MET A 24 19.29 8.74 -4.69
N LEU A 25 18.20 7.95 -4.75
CA LEU A 25 18.22 6.63 -5.40
C LEU A 25 18.60 6.70 -6.89
N TYR A 26 18.20 7.76 -7.59
CA TYR A 26 18.63 7.99 -8.97
C TYR A 26 20.15 8.23 -9.07
N VAL A 27 20.74 9.00 -8.16
CA VAL A 27 22.20 9.18 -8.13
C VAL A 27 22.92 7.87 -7.79
N LEU A 28 22.36 7.06 -6.88
CA LEU A 28 22.89 5.73 -6.56
C LEU A 28 22.85 4.76 -7.75
N SER A 29 21.99 5.00 -8.73
CA SER A 29 21.94 4.18 -9.96
C SER A 29 23.17 4.31 -10.85
N VAL A 30 24.02 5.32 -10.62
CA VAL A 30 25.31 5.50 -11.32
C VAL A 30 26.35 4.47 -10.83
N LEU A 31 26.20 3.93 -9.62
CA LEU A 31 27.11 2.94 -9.07
C LEU A 31 27.02 1.62 -9.83
N GLU A 32 28.17 1.03 -10.13
CA GLU A 32 28.27 -0.18 -10.95
C GLU A 32 27.66 -1.42 -10.31
N SER A 33 27.67 -1.49 -8.97
CA SER A 33 27.06 -2.58 -8.21
C SER A 33 25.54 -2.45 -8.05
N LEU A 34 25.00 -1.23 -7.99
CA LEU A 34 23.59 -0.97 -7.62
C LEU A 34 22.71 -0.55 -8.79
N GLY A 35 23.30 0.05 -9.83
CA GLY A 35 22.57 0.59 -10.98
C GLY A 35 21.73 -0.44 -11.74
N PRO A 36 22.29 -1.57 -12.18
CA PRO A 36 21.54 -2.60 -12.88
C PRO A 36 20.38 -3.17 -12.04
N GLN A 37 20.58 -3.30 -10.71
CA GLN A 37 19.57 -3.80 -9.79
C GLN A 37 18.41 -2.81 -9.62
N LEU A 38 18.70 -1.52 -9.42
CA LEU A 38 17.67 -0.48 -9.33
C LEU A 38 16.87 -0.34 -10.62
N LYS A 39 17.54 -0.45 -11.77
CA LYS A 39 16.88 -0.42 -13.09
C LYS A 39 15.95 -1.61 -13.29
N MET A 40 16.39 -2.79 -12.87
CA MET A 40 15.58 -4.01 -12.89
C MET A 40 14.34 -3.84 -12.01
N ILE A 41 14.48 -3.38 -10.77
CA ILE A 41 13.36 -3.13 -9.85
C ILE A 41 12.36 -2.14 -10.46
N SER A 42 12.82 -1.01 -11.02
CA SER A 42 11.93 -0.02 -11.61
C SER A 42 11.09 -0.59 -12.76
N LYS A 43 11.71 -1.42 -13.62
CA LYS A 43 11.01 -2.04 -14.74
C LYS A 43 10.02 -3.12 -14.29
N MET A 44 10.41 -3.94 -13.31
CA MET A 44 9.53 -4.95 -12.71
C MET A 44 8.30 -4.32 -12.04
N VAL A 45 8.47 -3.18 -11.37
CA VAL A 45 7.36 -2.46 -10.74
C VAL A 45 6.33 -2.01 -11.79
N LEU A 46 6.78 -1.38 -12.87
CA LEU A 46 5.87 -0.87 -13.91
C LEU A 46 5.19 -2.00 -14.70
N GLN A 47 5.94 -3.05 -15.04
CA GLN A 47 5.48 -4.09 -15.95
C GLN A 47 4.69 -5.21 -15.25
N ASP A 48 5.07 -5.58 -14.02
CA ASP A 48 4.48 -6.72 -13.32
C ASP A 48 3.68 -6.29 -12.07
N LEU A 49 4.23 -5.39 -11.25
CA LEU A 49 3.58 -5.03 -9.98
C LEU A 49 2.30 -4.21 -10.18
N ILE A 50 2.29 -3.20 -11.06
CA ILE A 50 1.09 -2.38 -11.31
C ILE A 50 -0.12 -3.22 -11.77
N PRO A 51 -0.02 -4.07 -12.80
CA PRO A 51 -1.16 -4.89 -13.21
C PRO A 51 -1.54 -5.91 -12.12
N PHE A 52 -0.58 -6.49 -11.40
CA PHE A 52 -0.88 -7.37 -10.28
C PHE A 52 -1.62 -6.64 -9.14
N LEU A 53 -1.22 -5.42 -8.80
CA LEU A 53 -1.87 -4.60 -7.79
C LEU A 53 -3.33 -4.29 -8.17
N SER A 54 -3.63 -4.16 -9.47
CA SER A 54 -5.01 -3.99 -9.93
C SER A 54 -5.89 -5.22 -9.62
N ILE A 55 -5.34 -6.43 -9.73
CA ILE A 55 -6.04 -7.67 -9.36
C ILE A 55 -6.27 -7.72 -7.84
N VAL A 56 -5.23 -7.38 -7.06
CA VAL A 56 -5.33 -7.29 -5.59
C VAL A 56 -6.41 -6.29 -5.17
N LEU A 57 -6.48 -5.12 -5.81
CA LEU A 57 -7.48 -4.09 -5.53
C LEU A 57 -8.91 -4.62 -5.72
N VAL A 58 -9.17 -5.39 -6.78
CA VAL A 58 -10.48 -5.99 -7.04
C VAL A 58 -10.87 -6.96 -5.92
N PHE A 59 -9.95 -7.83 -5.50
CA PHE A 59 -10.20 -8.74 -4.38
C PHE A 59 -10.39 -7.98 -3.06
N MET A 60 -9.56 -6.97 -2.77
CA MET A 60 -9.71 -6.13 -1.57
C MET A 60 -11.07 -5.44 -1.52
N ALA A 61 -11.53 -4.85 -2.63
CA ALA A 61 -12.84 -4.22 -2.68
C ALA A 61 -13.99 -5.23 -2.47
N GLY A 62 -13.93 -6.39 -3.13
CA GLY A 62 -14.97 -7.42 -3.01
C GLY A 62 -15.14 -7.98 -1.59
N PHE A 63 -14.02 -8.38 -0.97
CA PHE A 63 -14.02 -8.86 0.41
C PHE A 63 -14.29 -7.74 1.41
N GLY A 64 -13.80 -6.52 1.16
CA GLY A 64 -14.04 -5.36 2.02
C GLY A 64 -15.51 -4.99 2.14
N VAL A 65 -16.24 -4.98 1.02
CA VAL A 65 -17.69 -4.76 1.02
C VAL A 65 -18.41 -5.87 1.79
N THR A 66 -17.99 -7.12 1.60
CA THR A 66 -18.58 -8.28 2.30
C THR A 66 -18.38 -8.20 3.81
N PHE A 67 -17.16 -7.85 4.27
CA PHE A 67 -16.88 -7.67 5.69
C PHE A 67 -17.69 -6.52 6.28
N GLN A 68 -17.73 -5.36 5.61
CA GLN A 68 -18.49 -4.21 6.08
C GLN A 68 -19.99 -4.53 6.19
N ALA A 69 -20.55 -5.20 5.18
CA ALA A 69 -21.97 -5.56 5.15
C ALA A 69 -22.37 -6.60 6.22
N LEU A 70 -21.48 -7.57 6.52
CA LEU A 70 -21.75 -8.61 7.51
C LEU A 70 -21.51 -8.15 8.95
N LEU A 71 -20.52 -7.28 9.19
CA LEU A 71 -20.24 -6.76 10.53
C LEU A 71 -21.24 -5.67 10.93
N TYR A 72 -21.60 -4.78 10.01
CA TYR A 72 -22.41 -3.59 10.30
C TYR A 72 -23.68 -3.58 9.44
N PRO A 73 -24.69 -4.41 9.76
CA PRO A 73 -25.95 -4.40 9.04
C PRO A 73 -26.68 -3.06 9.24
N PRO A 74 -27.37 -2.54 8.21
CA PRO A 74 -28.07 -1.25 8.27
C PRO A 74 -29.33 -1.27 9.16
N PHE A 75 -29.82 -2.44 9.54
CA PHE A 75 -31.00 -2.61 10.40
C PHE A 75 -30.65 -3.58 11.55
N SER A 76 -30.63 -3.08 12.78
CA SER A 76 -30.55 -3.92 13.99
C SER A 76 -31.97 -4.31 14.42
N SER A 77 -32.26 -5.61 14.54
CA SER A 77 -33.60 -6.10 14.95
C SER A 77 -33.82 -6.14 16.47
N ASN A 78 -32.84 -5.72 17.28
CA ASN A 78 -33.01 -5.65 18.73
C ASN A 78 -33.21 -4.18 19.11
N GLY A 79 -34.47 -3.83 19.37
CA GLY A 79 -34.98 -2.48 19.59
C GLY A 79 -34.50 -1.78 20.86
N THR A 80 -33.19 -1.63 21.03
CA THR A 80 -32.60 -0.62 21.90
C THR A 80 -31.51 0.07 21.10
N ASP A 81 -31.87 1.23 20.54
CA ASP A 81 -30.99 2.28 20.04
C ASP A 81 -29.73 1.79 19.31
N ALA A 82 -29.93 1.15 18.17
CA ALA A 82 -28.91 1.18 17.14
C ALA A 82 -28.82 2.63 16.63
N SER A 83 -28.01 3.44 17.31
CA SER A 83 -27.69 4.79 16.86
C SER A 83 -27.23 4.68 15.41
N HIS A 84 -28.09 5.10 14.48
CA HIS A 84 -27.75 5.40 13.09
C HIS A 84 -26.68 6.50 13.14
N GLN A 85 -25.42 6.13 13.34
CA GLN A 85 -24.33 7.05 13.16
C GLN A 85 -24.13 7.12 11.66
N SER A 86 -24.59 8.23 11.09
CA SER A 86 -24.30 8.71 9.75
C SER A 86 -22.78 8.81 9.56
N ALA A 87 -22.11 7.68 9.45
CA ALA A 87 -20.75 7.63 8.95
C ALA A 87 -20.81 8.09 7.49
N SER A 88 -19.96 9.04 7.12
CA SER A 88 -19.88 9.45 5.72
C SER A 88 -19.55 8.23 4.88
N SER A 89 -20.09 8.14 3.65
CA SER A 89 -19.75 7.04 2.74
C SER A 89 -18.23 6.90 2.52
N MET A 90 -17.50 8.01 2.65
CA MET A 90 -16.04 8.04 2.58
C MET A 90 -15.38 7.38 3.80
N ASP A 91 -15.92 7.58 5.00
CA ASP A 91 -15.36 6.96 6.22
C ASP A 91 -15.55 5.44 6.19
N VAL A 92 -16.70 4.98 5.68
CA VAL A 92 -16.99 3.55 5.50
C VAL A 92 -16.05 2.93 4.46
N MET A 93 -15.85 3.61 3.33
CA MET A 93 -14.92 3.20 2.26
C MET A 93 -13.48 3.13 2.77
N GLU A 94 -13.01 4.16 3.48
CA GLU A 94 -11.67 4.20 4.05
C GLU A 94 -11.47 3.06 5.06
N ASN A 95 -12.43 2.86 5.96
CA ASN A 95 -12.35 1.82 6.97
C ASN A 95 -12.31 0.41 6.36
N MET A 96 -13.12 0.12 5.33
CA MET A 96 -13.09 -1.20 4.68
C MET A 96 -11.80 -1.46 3.90
N LEU A 97 -11.27 -0.44 3.20
CA LEU A 97 -10.01 -0.56 2.46
C LEU A 97 -8.82 -0.70 3.41
N ARG A 98 -8.80 0.11 4.48
CA ARG A 98 -7.78 0.04 5.53
C ARG A 98 -7.77 -1.34 6.17
N PHE A 99 -8.94 -1.85 6.55
CA PHE A 99 -9.06 -3.15 7.20
C PHE A 99 -8.58 -4.30 6.31
N THR A 100 -9.04 -4.35 5.06
CA THR A 100 -8.63 -5.40 4.11
C THR A 100 -7.14 -5.34 3.80
N PHE A 101 -6.58 -4.14 3.62
CA PHE A 101 -5.15 -3.96 3.38
C PHE A 101 -4.28 -4.49 4.54
N TYR A 102 -4.59 -4.13 5.79
CA TYR A 102 -3.82 -4.64 6.94
C TYR A 102 -4.00 -6.14 7.13
N THR A 103 -5.19 -6.67 6.85
CA THR A 103 -5.44 -8.12 6.86
C THR A 103 -4.56 -8.85 5.83
N MET A 104 -4.42 -8.29 4.62
CA MET A 104 -3.51 -8.83 3.60
C MET A 104 -2.06 -8.86 4.11
N LEU A 105 -1.62 -7.82 4.82
CA LEU A 105 -0.26 -7.76 5.36
C LEU A 105 0.01 -8.68 6.55
N GLY A 106 -1.01 -9.36 7.07
CA GLY A 106 -0.86 -10.32 8.17
C GLY A 106 -1.35 -9.82 9.53
N GLU A 107 -2.00 -8.67 9.60
CA GLU A 107 -2.63 -8.20 10.84
C GLU A 107 -4.02 -8.81 11.00
N TYR A 108 -4.11 -9.89 11.77
CA TYR A 108 -5.37 -10.58 12.07
C TYR A 108 -5.90 -10.28 13.48
N SER A 109 -5.43 -9.19 14.12
CA SER A 109 -5.77 -8.95 15.52
C SER A 109 -7.29 -8.84 15.69
N ASN A 110 -7.85 -9.67 16.57
CA ASN A 110 -9.27 -9.66 16.91
C ASN A 110 -9.75 -8.28 17.37
N GLU A 111 -8.86 -7.42 17.91
CA GLU A 111 -9.20 -6.05 18.29
C GLU A 111 -9.49 -5.13 17.09
N ASN A 112 -8.86 -5.40 15.94
CA ASN A 112 -9.07 -4.68 14.69
C ASN A 112 -10.27 -5.25 13.92
N ILE A 113 -10.50 -6.58 14.02
CA ILE A 113 -11.62 -7.28 13.36
C ILE A 113 -12.94 -7.04 14.11
N MET A 114 -12.93 -7.13 15.43
CA MET A 114 -14.15 -7.03 16.24
C MET A 114 -14.47 -5.60 16.66
N GLY A 115 -13.63 -4.64 16.28
CA GLY A 115 -13.61 -3.31 16.87
C GLY A 115 -13.21 -3.40 18.34
N LYS A 116 -12.33 -2.51 18.79
CA LYS A 116 -12.15 -2.37 20.23
C LYS A 116 -13.49 -1.98 20.83
N ASN A 117 -13.88 -2.64 21.92
CA ASN A 117 -14.79 -2.10 22.93
C ASN A 117 -14.15 -0.87 23.64
N HIS A 118 -13.43 -0.01 22.91
CA HIS A 118 -12.83 1.24 23.39
C HIS A 118 -13.81 2.41 23.32
N CYS A 119 -15.11 2.13 23.28
CA CYS A 119 -16.11 3.15 23.53
C CYS A 119 -16.73 2.90 24.90
N GLY A 120 -16.23 3.59 25.91
CA GLY A 120 -17.00 3.86 27.14
C GLY A 120 -18.11 4.90 26.91
N LYS A 121 -18.71 4.95 25.71
CA LYS A 121 -19.78 5.89 25.32
C LYS A 121 -20.85 5.16 24.52
N GLU A 122 -22.10 5.55 24.77
CA GLU A 122 -23.35 4.90 24.32
C GLU A 122 -23.60 4.85 22.80
N ASN A 123 -22.74 5.46 21.97
CA ASN A 123 -23.00 5.62 20.52
C ASN A 123 -21.84 5.10 19.65
N CYS A 124 -21.50 3.81 19.76
CA CYS A 124 -20.56 3.17 18.84
C CYS A 124 -21.23 2.00 18.11
N PRO A 125 -21.01 1.87 16.78
CA PRO A 125 -21.54 0.75 16.01
C PRO A 125 -20.88 -0.54 16.50
N ALA A 126 -21.62 -1.35 17.25
CA ALA A 126 -21.17 -2.67 17.66
C ALA A 126 -21.35 -3.65 16.49
N PRO A 127 -20.39 -4.55 16.24
CA PRO A 127 -20.54 -5.55 15.20
C PRO A 127 -21.69 -6.51 15.55
N HIS A 128 -22.40 -6.95 14.52
CA HIS A 128 -23.49 -7.91 14.67
C HIS A 128 -22.98 -9.24 15.25
N LYS A 129 -23.74 -9.85 16.17
CA LYS A 129 -23.34 -11.08 16.89
C LYS A 129 -22.94 -12.23 15.95
N ILE A 130 -23.69 -12.39 14.85
CA ILE A 130 -23.43 -13.44 13.85
C ILE A 130 -22.26 -13.06 12.95
N GLY A 131 -22.17 -11.79 12.53
CA GLY A 131 -21.07 -11.32 11.69
C GLY A 131 -19.71 -11.43 12.38
N LYS A 132 -19.68 -11.20 13.70
CA LYS A 132 -18.49 -11.33 14.55
C LYS A 132 -17.88 -12.74 14.55
N VAL A 133 -18.69 -13.77 14.32
CA VAL A 133 -18.24 -15.17 14.28
C VAL A 133 -17.97 -15.59 12.84
N VAL A 134 -18.94 -15.36 11.95
CA VAL A 134 -18.90 -15.85 10.56
C VAL A 134 -17.78 -15.21 9.74
N VAL A 135 -17.49 -13.92 9.95
CA VAL A 135 -16.43 -13.25 9.18
C VAL A 135 -15.04 -13.78 9.49
N PRO A 136 -14.56 -13.78 10.75
CA PRO A 136 -13.24 -14.35 11.05
C PRO A 136 -13.17 -15.86 10.82
N ASP A 137 -14.22 -16.62 11.13
CA ASP A 137 -14.16 -18.09 11.08
C ASP A 137 -14.25 -18.66 9.66
N PHE A 138 -14.82 -17.92 8.70
CA PHE A 138 -14.99 -18.42 7.33
C PHE A 138 -14.39 -17.49 6.27
N PHE A 139 -14.93 -16.27 6.14
CA PHE A 139 -14.56 -15.38 5.03
C PHE A 139 -13.11 -14.89 5.14
N LEU A 140 -12.62 -14.64 6.36
CA LEU A 140 -11.24 -14.23 6.60
C LEU A 140 -10.25 -15.32 6.21
N ILE A 141 -10.55 -16.58 6.54
CA ILE A 141 -9.71 -17.73 6.16
C ILE A 141 -9.61 -17.84 4.63
N VAL A 142 -10.74 -17.77 3.94
CA VAL A 142 -10.78 -17.79 2.47
C VAL A 142 -9.98 -16.62 1.89
N TYR A 143 -10.16 -15.42 2.45
CA TYR A 143 -9.42 -14.23 2.04
C TYR A 143 -7.91 -14.38 2.22
N ILE A 144 -7.46 -14.92 3.35
CA ILE A 144 -6.04 -15.17 3.63
C ILE A 144 -5.46 -16.19 2.65
N ILE A 145 -6.18 -17.28 2.36
CA ILE A 145 -5.72 -18.28 1.39
C ILE A 145 -5.54 -17.64 0.01
N ILE A 146 -6.55 -16.88 -0.45
CA ILE A 146 -6.48 -16.24 -1.77
C ILE A 146 -5.35 -15.20 -1.81
N THR A 147 -5.26 -14.32 -0.83
CA THR A 147 -4.28 -13.22 -0.86
C THR A 147 -2.87 -13.68 -0.52
N ASN A 148 -2.68 -14.33 0.62
CA ASN A 148 -1.36 -14.67 1.14
C ASN A 148 -0.77 -15.93 0.54
N VAL A 149 -1.60 -16.94 0.23
CA VAL A 149 -1.09 -18.20 -0.34
C VAL A 149 -1.10 -18.18 -1.86
N LEU A 150 -2.11 -17.59 -2.49
CA LEU A 150 -2.20 -17.58 -3.96
C LEU A 150 -1.58 -16.31 -4.56
N LEU A 151 -2.09 -15.13 -4.21
CA LEU A 151 -1.67 -13.89 -4.87
C LEU A 151 -0.20 -13.54 -4.56
N LEU A 152 0.23 -13.54 -3.29
CA LEU A 152 1.63 -13.24 -2.95
C LEU A 152 2.62 -14.22 -3.60
N ASN A 153 2.32 -15.52 -3.59
CA ASN A 153 3.19 -16.51 -4.23
C ASN A 153 3.24 -16.35 -5.75
N LEU A 154 2.12 -15.97 -6.38
CA LEU A 154 2.10 -15.64 -7.80
C LEU A 154 2.92 -14.38 -8.10
N LEU A 155 2.85 -13.35 -7.25
CA LEU A 155 3.65 -12.13 -7.41
C LEU A 155 5.15 -12.44 -7.33
N ILE A 156 5.55 -13.24 -6.34
CA ILE A 156 6.95 -13.68 -6.19
C ILE A 156 7.39 -14.46 -7.44
N ALA A 157 6.55 -15.36 -7.96
CA ALA A 157 6.86 -16.12 -9.17
C ALA A 157 7.00 -15.22 -10.42
N LEU A 158 6.10 -14.24 -10.60
CA LEU A 158 6.17 -13.26 -11.69
C LEU A 158 7.45 -12.42 -11.58
N PHE A 159 7.79 -11.97 -10.38
CA PHE A 159 9.03 -11.25 -10.13
C PHE A 159 10.25 -12.10 -10.45
N SER A 160 10.31 -13.35 -10.01
CA SER A 160 11.44 -14.24 -10.34
C SER A 160 11.61 -14.37 -11.86
N LYS A 161 10.52 -14.60 -12.60
CA LYS A 161 10.55 -14.74 -14.05
C LYS A 161 11.10 -13.47 -14.73
N THR A 162 10.63 -12.30 -14.30
CA THR A 162 11.05 -11.04 -14.90
C THR A 162 12.48 -10.66 -14.50
N VAL A 163 12.92 -10.98 -13.27
CA VAL A 163 14.34 -10.85 -12.88
C VAL A 163 15.21 -11.62 -13.85
N ASP A 164 14.89 -12.89 -14.10
CA ASP A 164 15.69 -13.75 -14.97
C ASP A 164 15.71 -13.25 -16.43
N GLU A 165 14.57 -12.77 -16.93
CA GLU A 165 14.48 -12.20 -18.28
C GLU A 165 15.26 -10.87 -18.41
N ILE A 166 15.13 -9.99 -17.41
CA ILE A 166 15.74 -8.66 -17.42
C ILE A 166 17.24 -8.74 -17.13
N HIS A 167 17.70 -9.65 -16.27
CA HIS A 167 19.11 -9.77 -15.88
C HIS A 167 20.05 -9.93 -17.09
N ASN A 168 19.59 -10.61 -18.15
CA ASN A 168 20.38 -10.83 -19.37
C ASN A 168 20.48 -9.58 -20.28
N LYS A 169 19.58 -8.61 -20.15
CA LYS A 169 19.53 -7.39 -20.98
C LYS A 169 19.84 -6.11 -20.21
N SER A 170 19.67 -6.10 -18.89
CA SER A 170 19.77 -4.92 -18.03
C SER A 170 21.18 -4.38 -17.92
N ARG A 171 22.20 -5.24 -17.93
CA ARG A 171 23.61 -4.80 -17.84
C ARG A 171 24.00 -3.95 -19.05
N ALA A 172 23.64 -4.38 -20.25
CA ALA A 172 23.93 -3.63 -21.48
C ALA A 172 23.15 -2.30 -21.53
N LEU A 173 21.87 -2.31 -21.16
CA LEU A 173 21.05 -1.11 -21.11
C LEU A 173 21.58 -0.11 -20.07
N TRP A 174 21.96 -0.59 -18.89
CA TRP A 174 22.55 0.25 -17.85
C TRP A 174 23.89 0.84 -18.27
N GLN A 175 24.75 0.08 -18.97
CA GLN A 175 26.01 0.61 -19.51
C GLN A 175 25.78 1.75 -20.52
N PHE A 176 24.75 1.63 -21.37
CA PHE A 176 24.35 2.69 -22.29
C PHE A 176 23.89 3.95 -21.55
N GLU A 177 23.01 3.82 -20.56
CA GLU A 177 22.53 4.96 -19.77
C GLU A 177 23.63 5.59 -18.90
N ARG A 178 24.56 4.78 -18.39
CA ARG A 178 25.73 5.26 -17.67
C ARG A 178 26.62 6.13 -18.58
N TYR A 179 26.75 5.78 -19.86
CA TYR A 179 27.52 6.59 -20.81
C TYR A 179 26.93 7.98 -20.96
N ASP A 180 25.61 8.08 -21.18
CA ASP A 180 24.92 9.37 -21.32
C ASP A 180 25.07 10.23 -20.06
N LEU A 181 24.91 9.61 -18.88
CA LEU A 181 25.11 10.28 -17.60
C LEU A 181 26.54 10.82 -17.43
N VAL A 182 27.55 10.01 -17.74
CA VAL A 182 28.96 10.42 -17.64
C VAL A 182 29.27 11.54 -18.64
N ALA A 183 28.73 11.46 -19.86
CA ALA A 183 28.88 12.51 -20.87
C ALA A 183 28.26 13.84 -20.42
N GLU A 184 27.08 13.80 -19.80
CA GLU A 184 26.43 14.98 -19.23
C GLU A 184 27.24 15.57 -18.06
N PHE A 185 27.72 14.73 -17.14
CA PHE A 185 28.54 15.19 -16.00
C PHE A 185 29.84 15.86 -16.44
N LYS A 186 30.45 15.42 -17.54
CA LYS A 186 31.65 16.04 -18.11
C LYS A 186 31.39 17.47 -18.62
N ALA A 187 30.17 17.78 -19.06
CA ALA A 187 29.80 19.11 -19.56
C ALA A 187 29.36 20.08 -18.45
N ARG A 188 29.14 19.60 -17.22
CA ARG A 188 28.73 20.42 -16.08
C ARG A 188 29.94 21.04 -15.37
N SER A 189 29.71 22.17 -14.70
CA SER A 189 30.74 22.82 -13.87
C SER A 189 31.19 21.89 -12.73
N PRO A 190 32.49 21.91 -12.37
CA PRO A 190 33.11 20.98 -11.43
C PRO A 190 32.71 21.22 -9.96
N PHE A 191 32.03 22.32 -9.67
CA PHE A 191 31.67 22.68 -8.30
C PHE A 191 30.39 21.95 -7.85
N PRO A 192 30.36 21.44 -6.61
CA PRO A 192 29.15 20.89 -6.04
C PRO A 192 28.12 22.01 -5.87
N PRO A 193 26.81 21.77 -6.11
CA PRO A 193 25.78 22.69 -5.63
C PRO A 193 25.95 22.77 -4.10
N PRO A 194 26.09 23.93 -3.42
CA PRO A 194 25.61 25.30 -3.67
C PRO A 194 26.65 26.31 -4.22
N LEU A 195 27.81 25.84 -4.69
CA LEU A 195 28.95 26.66 -5.14
C LEU A 195 29.19 26.57 -6.66
N ASN A 196 28.22 26.00 -7.39
CA ASN A 196 28.25 25.81 -8.84
C ASN A 196 27.88 27.09 -9.60
#